data_AF-U4ULC0-F1
#
_entry.id   AF-U4ULC0-F1
#
_cell.length_a   1.000
_cell.length_b   1.000
_cell.length_c   1.000
_cell.angle_alpha   90.00
_cell.angle_beta   90.00
_cell.angle_gamma   90.00
#
_symmetry.space_group_name_H-M   'P 1'
#
loop_
_entity.id
_entity.type
_entity.pdbx_description
1 polymer ?
#
loop_
_entity_poly.entity_id
_entity_poly.type
_entity_poly.pdbx_seq_one_letter_code
_entity_poly.pdbx_strand_id
1 'polypeptide(L)'
;MATYPTPPSSSGDSPQPIFLISSPNSQHYSVVSPEGSQHYIQAQIVSTNSSLMDMDDSPTSNVPYLKFLEQPTNKFRFRYKSEMAGTHGSLCGMNSDRSRKQTYPTVELVNCTEKATVRCCIYQYNIEDDFKPHPHRLIMKKGRSEEDDPHDILVGPEEGFTAT
;
A
#
# COMPACT_ATOMS: atom_id res chain seq x y z
N MET A 1 22.38 28.82 -37.69
CA MET A 1 22.08 28.26 -36.35
C MET A 1 20.59 27.99 -36.31
N ALA A 2 20.18 26.72 -36.25
CA ALA A 2 18.77 26.34 -36.28
C ALA A 2 18.21 26.31 -34.84
N THR A 3 17.22 27.14 -34.55
CA THR A 3 16.47 27.14 -33.29
C THR A 3 15.29 26.18 -33.41
N TYR A 4 15.31 25.10 -32.62
CA TYR A 4 14.16 24.19 -32.50
C TYR A 4 13.15 24.78 -31.50
N PRO A 5 11.83 24.73 -31.79
CA PRO A 5 10.82 25.17 -30.84
C PRO A 5 10.69 24.17 -29.69
N THR A 6 10.54 24.70 -28.47
CA THR A 6 10.24 23.96 -27.24
C THR A 6 8.86 23.29 -27.35
N PRO A 7 8.70 22.02 -26.96
CA PRO A 7 7.38 21.38 -26.97
C PRO A 7 6.45 22.03 -25.94
N PRO A 8 5.13 22.08 -26.21
CA PRO A 8 4.15 22.64 -25.28
C PRO A 8 4.06 21.81 -24.00
N SER A 9 3.88 22.49 -22.87
CA SER A 9 3.75 21.89 -21.54
C SER A 9 2.46 21.06 -21.45
N SER A 10 2.59 19.76 -21.16
CA SER A 10 1.47 18.84 -20.93
C SER A 10 0.91 19.03 -19.53
N SER A 11 0.15 20.10 -19.32
CA SER A 11 -0.50 20.42 -18.04
C SER A 11 -1.86 19.72 -17.87
N GLY A 12 -2.33 18.96 -18.87
CA GLY A 12 -3.69 18.42 -18.93
C GLY A 12 -3.92 17.10 -18.20
N ASP A 13 -2.87 16.39 -17.79
CA ASP A 13 -2.96 15.03 -17.20
C ASP A 13 -2.63 15.00 -15.69
N SER A 14 -2.67 16.15 -15.02
CA SER A 14 -2.57 16.19 -13.56
C SER A 14 -3.93 15.85 -12.94
N PRO A 15 -4.03 14.82 -12.08
CA PRO A 15 -5.27 14.57 -11.34
C PRO A 15 -5.58 15.81 -10.49
N GLN A 16 -6.77 16.38 -10.68
CA GLN A 16 -7.24 17.54 -9.94
C GLN A 16 -7.32 17.17 -8.45
N PRO A 17 -6.77 17.98 -7.53
CA PRO A 17 -6.92 17.73 -6.11
C PRO A 17 -8.39 17.87 -5.72
N ILE A 18 -8.98 16.79 -5.20
CA ILE A 18 -10.29 16.83 -4.55
C ILE A 18 -10.04 17.42 -3.15
N PHE A 19 -10.46 18.67 -2.94
CA PHE A 19 -10.42 19.28 -1.62
C PHE A 19 -11.61 18.80 -0.80
N LEU A 20 -11.35 17.95 0.18
CA LEU A 20 -12.35 17.61 1.21
C LEU A 20 -12.24 18.65 2.33
N ILE A 21 -13.26 19.49 2.46
CA ILE A 21 -13.34 20.48 3.55
C ILE A 21 -14.12 19.84 4.69
N SER A 22 -13.46 19.60 5.82
CA SER A 22 -14.10 19.18 7.05
C SER A 22 -14.70 20.40 7.75
N SER A 23 -16.03 20.43 7.95
CA SER A 23 -16.61 21.34 8.94
C SER A 23 -16.48 20.72 10.33
N PRO A 24 -16.07 21.48 11.36
CA PRO A 24 -15.68 20.96 12.67
C PRO A 24 -16.80 20.23 13.45
N ASN A 25 -18.05 20.24 12.97
CA ASN A 25 -19.22 19.69 13.67
C ASN A 25 -20.12 18.75 12.85
N SER A 26 -19.65 18.15 11.74
CA SER A 26 -20.51 17.27 10.92
C SER A 26 -19.85 15.95 10.54
N GLN A 27 -20.57 14.83 10.72
CA GLN A 27 -20.22 13.49 10.20
C GLN A 27 -20.56 13.34 8.71
N HIS A 28 -20.55 14.44 7.96
CA HIS A 28 -21.01 14.51 6.57
C HIS A 28 -19.88 15.04 5.69
N TYR A 29 -19.48 14.25 4.69
CA TYR A 29 -18.48 14.64 3.70
C TYR A 29 -19.19 15.15 2.44
N SER A 30 -18.89 16.37 2.01
CA SER A 30 -19.38 16.93 0.74
C SER A 30 -18.27 16.92 -0.31
N VAL A 31 -18.54 16.30 -1.46
CA VAL A 31 -17.68 16.36 -2.64
C VAL A 31 -18.16 17.52 -3.52
N VAL A 32 -17.30 18.49 -3.80
CA VAL A 32 -17.61 19.60 -4.70
C VAL A 32 -16.94 19.36 -6.05
N SER A 33 -17.73 18.97 -7.05
CA SER A 33 -17.31 19.00 -8.46
C SER A 33 -17.49 20.40 -9.05
N PRO A 34 -16.75 20.78 -10.10
CA PRO A 34 -16.82 22.13 -10.69
C PRO A 34 -18.18 22.51 -11.31
N GLU A 35 -19.11 21.56 -11.43
CA GLU A 35 -20.44 21.74 -12.03
C GLU A 35 -21.60 21.84 -11.01
N GLY A 36 -21.32 22.07 -9.72
CA GLY A 36 -22.32 22.55 -8.77
C GLY A 36 -23.42 21.54 -8.36
N SER A 37 -23.25 20.25 -8.62
CA SER A 37 -24.22 19.22 -8.23
C SER A 37 -23.79 18.52 -6.92
N GLN A 38 -24.63 18.63 -5.88
CA GLN A 38 -24.41 18.02 -4.57
C GLN A 38 -24.96 16.59 -4.55
N HIS A 39 -24.11 15.59 -4.30
CA HIS A 39 -24.52 14.20 -4.08
C HIS A 39 -24.16 13.76 -2.66
N TYR A 40 -25.14 13.23 -1.92
CA TYR A 40 -24.97 12.75 -0.55
C TYR A 40 -24.78 11.23 -0.56
N ILE A 41 -23.70 10.73 0.05
CA ILE A 41 -23.48 9.29 0.26
C ILE A 41 -23.56 9.02 1.77
N GLN A 42 -24.51 8.18 2.19
CA GLN A 42 -24.69 7.81 3.59
C GLN A 42 -24.01 6.46 3.86
N ALA A 43 -22.96 6.45 4.68
CA ALA A 43 -22.38 5.22 5.20
C ALA A 43 -23.18 4.78 6.45
N GLN A 44 -23.76 3.58 6.41
CA GLN A 44 -24.46 2.98 7.55
C GLN A 44 -23.46 2.13 8.34
N ILE A 45 -23.07 2.57 9.54
CA ILE A 45 -22.22 1.80 10.45
C ILE A 45 -23.14 0.94 11.32
N VAL A 46 -23.11 -0.38 11.13
CA VAL A 46 -23.78 -1.34 12.02
C VAL A 46 -22.89 -1.54 13.24
N SER A 47 -23.17 -0.82 14.32
CA SER A 47 -22.51 -1.02 15.62
C SER A 47 -23.24 -2.12 16.40
N THR A 48 -22.64 -3.31 16.50
CA THR A 48 -23.01 -4.29 17.52
C THR A 48 -21.97 -4.26 18.64
N ASN A 49 -22.28 -3.54 19.71
CA ASN A 49 -21.56 -3.64 20.97
C ASN A 49 -21.89 -4.98 21.64
N SER A 50 -20.89 -5.81 21.92
CA SER A 50 -20.95 -6.77 23.01
C SER A 50 -19.57 -6.99 23.62
N SER A 51 -19.29 -6.25 24.70
CA SER A 51 -18.39 -6.73 25.74
C SER A 51 -19.05 -7.92 26.43
N LEU A 52 -18.34 -9.03 26.58
CA LEU A 52 -18.28 -9.89 27.76
C LEU A 52 -17.45 -11.16 27.45
N MET A 53 -16.36 -11.32 28.21
CA MET A 53 -15.67 -12.55 28.61
C MET A 53 -15.15 -13.50 27.52
N ASP A 54 -13.82 -13.65 27.47
CA ASP A 54 -13.26 -14.99 27.65
C ASP A 54 -11.91 -14.94 28.38
N MET A 55 -11.81 -15.75 29.43
CA MET A 55 -10.60 -16.08 30.16
C MET A 55 -10.23 -17.49 29.71
N ASP A 56 -9.57 -17.59 28.55
CA ASP A 56 -8.87 -18.80 28.15
C ASP A 56 -7.43 -18.43 27.81
N ASP A 57 -6.54 -18.52 28.81
CA ASP A 57 -5.08 -18.54 28.61
C ASP A 57 -4.65 -19.96 28.20
N SER A 58 -5.27 -20.45 27.12
CA SER A 58 -4.69 -21.50 26.29
C SER A 58 -4.08 -20.79 25.07
N PRO A 59 -2.85 -21.11 24.62
CA PRO A 59 -2.39 -20.58 23.37
C PRO A 59 -3.31 -21.16 22.29
N THR A 60 -4.32 -20.39 21.88
CA THR A 60 -5.09 -20.65 20.66
C THR A 60 -4.14 -20.45 19.49
N SER A 61 -3.23 -21.40 19.30
CA SER A 61 -2.12 -21.40 18.37
C SER A 61 -2.57 -21.58 16.92
N ASN A 62 -3.84 -21.33 16.61
CA ASN A 62 -4.48 -21.64 15.35
C ASN A 62 -4.99 -20.39 14.61
N VAL A 63 -4.75 -19.18 15.13
CA VAL A 63 -5.11 -17.96 14.39
C VAL A 63 -4.07 -17.72 13.29
N PRO A 64 -4.50 -17.51 12.02
CA PRO A 64 -3.58 -17.16 10.94
C PRO A 64 -2.89 -15.82 11.20
N TYR A 65 -1.58 -15.75 10.93
CA TYR A 65 -0.82 -14.50 11.05
C TYR A 65 0.31 -14.43 10.04
N LEU A 66 0.76 -13.21 9.74
CA LEU A 66 1.92 -12.97 8.88
C LEU A 66 3.20 -12.92 9.73
N LYS A 67 4.22 -13.64 9.28
CA LYS A 67 5.56 -13.67 9.86
C LYS A 67 6.57 -13.18 8.83
N PHE A 68 7.39 -12.19 9.18
CA PHE A 68 8.53 -11.81 8.35
C PHE A 68 9.59 -12.91 8.35
N LEU A 69 9.92 -13.41 7.16
CA LEU A 69 11.10 -14.25 6.94
C LEU A 69 12.32 -13.40 6.60
N GLU A 70 12.12 -12.30 5.87
CA GLU A 70 13.14 -11.32 5.52
C GLU A 70 12.50 -9.92 5.59
N GLN A 71 13.06 -9.02 6.39
CA GLN A 71 12.57 -7.65 6.48
C GLN A 71 13.09 -6.79 5.32
N PRO A 72 12.39 -5.71 4.91
CA PRO A 72 12.95 -4.75 3.98
C PRO A 72 14.17 -4.03 4.55
N THR A 73 15.05 -3.55 3.67
CA THR A 73 16.18 -2.73 4.09
C THR A 73 15.71 -1.39 4.68
N ASN A 74 16.40 -0.93 5.73
CA ASN A 74 16.13 0.34 6.39
C ASN A 74 16.53 1.56 5.55
N LYS A 75 17.31 1.36 4.48
CA LYS A 75 17.82 2.45 3.64
C LYS A 75 17.48 2.20 2.19
N PHE A 76 16.47 2.90 1.71
CA PHE A 76 16.08 2.90 0.31
C PHE A 76 15.76 4.32 -0.14
N ARG A 77 16.11 4.65 -1.39
CA ARG A 77 15.84 5.97 -1.95
C ARG A 77 14.52 5.94 -2.71
N PHE A 78 13.52 6.67 -2.24
CA PHE A 78 12.30 6.93 -3.00
C PHE A 78 12.56 7.82 -4.21
N ARG A 79 11.80 7.58 -5.29
CA ARG A 79 12.00 8.22 -6.58
C ARG A 79 10.75 9.00 -6.98
N TYR A 80 10.96 10.16 -7.60
CA TYR A 80 9.89 10.95 -8.21
C TYR A 80 9.50 10.39 -9.57
N LYS A 81 8.25 10.61 -10.00
CA LYS A 81 7.78 10.21 -11.33
C LYS A 81 8.64 10.78 -12.47
N SER A 82 9.15 12.01 -12.31
CA SER A 82 9.99 12.66 -13.31
C SER A 82 11.36 12.02 -13.49
N GLU A 83 11.86 11.26 -12.51
CA GLU A 83 13.12 10.52 -12.65
C GLU A 83 12.93 9.10 -13.16
N MET A 84 11.71 8.70 -13.56
CA MET A 84 11.40 7.32 -13.99
C MET A 84 12.17 6.83 -15.23
N ALA A 85 12.97 7.68 -15.89
CA ALA A 85 13.89 7.27 -16.94
C ALA A 85 15.19 6.64 -16.36
N GLY A 86 15.29 5.31 -16.31
CA GLY A 86 16.55 4.61 -15.97
C GLY A 86 16.40 3.25 -15.28
N THR A 87 17.53 2.70 -14.79
CA THR A 87 17.58 1.49 -13.96
C THR A 87 17.27 1.84 -12.50
N HIS A 88 16.00 1.74 -12.12
CA HIS A 88 15.57 1.85 -10.73
C HIS A 88 15.89 0.57 -9.98
N GLY A 89 16.49 0.70 -8.79
CA GLY A 89 16.76 -0.45 -7.94
C GLY A 89 15.49 -0.95 -7.26
N SER A 90 15.39 -2.25 -7.03
CA SER A 90 14.31 -2.85 -6.23
C SER A 90 14.54 -2.65 -4.74
N LEU A 91 13.44 -2.55 -3.96
CA LEU A 91 13.53 -2.62 -2.51
C LEU A 91 14.05 -4.01 -2.11
N CYS A 92 15.24 -4.05 -1.51
CA CYS A 92 15.90 -5.29 -1.14
C CYS A 92 15.57 -5.69 0.29
N GLY A 93 15.84 -6.96 0.60
CA GLY A 93 15.84 -7.47 1.97
C GLY A 93 16.98 -6.90 2.81
N MET A 94 16.82 -6.92 4.12
CA MET A 94 17.77 -6.40 5.09
C MET A 94 19.10 -7.16 5.09
N ASN A 95 19.09 -8.46 4.75
CA ASN A 95 20.26 -9.31 4.64
C ASN A 95 20.84 -9.36 3.21
N SER A 96 20.36 -8.50 2.30
CA SER A 96 20.85 -8.42 0.93
C SER A 96 22.24 -7.78 0.89
N ASP A 97 23.28 -8.57 0.59
CA ASP A 97 24.64 -8.06 0.40
C ASP A 97 24.97 -7.81 -1.08
N ARG A 98 25.70 -6.72 -1.35
CA ARG A 98 26.17 -6.36 -2.72
C ARG A 98 27.05 -7.43 -3.39
N SER A 99 27.70 -8.28 -2.61
CA SER A 99 28.58 -9.34 -3.10
C SER A 99 27.92 -10.72 -3.13
N ARG A 100 26.78 -10.90 -2.46
CA ARG A 100 26.07 -12.19 -2.39
C ARG A 100 24.80 -12.12 -3.26
N LYS A 101 23.92 -13.11 -3.08
CA LYS A 101 22.59 -13.17 -3.67
C LYS A 101 21.74 -12.04 -3.09
N GLN A 102 21.13 -11.24 -3.98
CA GLN A 102 20.13 -10.25 -3.61
C GLN A 102 18.92 -10.94 -2.98
N THR A 103 18.53 -10.50 -1.78
CA THR A 103 17.31 -10.94 -1.09
C THR A 103 16.24 -9.86 -1.20
N TYR A 104 15.00 -10.22 -0.93
CA TYR A 104 13.83 -9.34 -1.02
C TYR A 104 12.98 -9.50 0.25
N PRO A 105 12.18 -8.50 0.61
CA PRO A 105 11.25 -8.62 1.72
C PRO A 105 10.36 -9.86 1.50
N THR A 106 10.24 -10.72 2.50
CA THR A 106 9.50 -11.98 2.39
C THR A 106 8.69 -12.21 3.65
N VAL A 107 7.43 -12.60 3.49
CA VAL A 107 6.54 -12.99 4.58
C VAL A 107 5.99 -14.40 4.36
N GLU A 108 5.73 -15.09 5.46
CA GLU A 108 5.07 -16.39 5.54
C GLU A 108 3.71 -16.21 6.21
N LEU A 109 2.65 -16.74 5.60
CA LEU A 109 1.34 -16.85 6.22
C LEU A 109 1.28 -18.15 7.03
N VAL A 110 1.36 -18.01 8.35
CA VAL A 110 1.40 -19.13 9.30
C VAL A 110 -0.02 -19.48 9.73
N ASN A 111 -0.26 -20.75 10.07
CA ASN A 111 -1.55 -21.29 10.53
C ASN A 111 -2.71 -21.10 9.54
N CYS A 112 -2.42 -20.99 8.24
CA CYS A 112 -3.41 -21.02 7.18
C CYS A 112 -3.28 -22.31 6.37
N THR A 113 -4.40 -22.95 6.04
CA THR A 113 -4.44 -24.20 5.25
C THR A 113 -5.00 -24.00 3.86
N GLU A 114 -5.74 -22.91 3.64
CA GLU A 114 -6.42 -22.60 2.38
C GLU A 114 -5.66 -21.54 1.58
N LYS A 115 -6.00 -21.38 0.30
CA LYS A 115 -5.44 -20.31 -0.52
C LYS A 115 -5.87 -18.95 0.04
N ALA A 116 -4.94 -18.03 0.14
CA ALA A 116 -5.14 -16.69 0.68
C ALA A 116 -4.44 -15.64 -0.19
N THR A 117 -4.80 -14.37 0.01
CA THR A 117 -4.14 -13.24 -0.65
C THR A 117 -3.37 -12.43 0.39
N VAL A 118 -2.07 -12.28 0.19
CA VAL A 118 -1.25 -11.33 0.93
C VAL A 118 -1.23 -10.02 0.17
N ARG A 119 -1.64 -8.95 0.83
CA ARG A 119 -1.66 -7.59 0.27
C ARG A 119 -0.54 -6.75 0.85
N CYS A 120 0.29 -6.17 0.00
CA CYS A 120 1.32 -5.21 0.38
C CYS A 120 0.90 -3.79 -0.03
N CYS A 121 0.98 -2.87 0.93
CA CYS A 121 0.67 -1.44 0.77
C CYS A 121 1.62 -0.62 1.66
N ILE A 122 1.78 0.67 1.36
CA ILE A 122 2.57 1.60 2.17
C ILE A 122 1.70 2.47 3.10
N TYR A 123 2.06 2.50 4.39
CA TYR A 123 1.37 3.27 5.44
C TYR A 123 2.34 4.21 6.15
N GLN A 124 1.78 5.25 6.77
CA GLN A 124 2.52 6.16 7.63
C GLN A 124 2.90 5.46 8.94
N TYR A 125 4.11 5.70 9.42
CA TYR A 125 4.54 5.27 10.73
C TYR A 125 4.04 6.29 11.76
N ASN A 126 2.88 6.05 12.35
CA ASN A 126 2.38 6.79 13.50
C ASN A 126 1.87 5.77 14.53
N ILE A 127 2.36 5.88 15.77
CA ILE A 127 2.05 4.96 16.86
C ILE A 127 0.76 5.38 17.59
N GLU A 128 0.35 6.65 17.46
CA GLU A 128 -0.74 7.25 18.23
C GLU A 128 -2.05 7.36 17.45
N ASP A 129 -1.99 7.43 16.12
CA ASP A 129 -3.15 7.51 15.23
C ASP A 129 -3.21 6.26 14.34
N ASP A 130 -4.43 5.74 14.12
CA ASP A 130 -4.73 4.67 13.16
C ASP A 130 -3.85 4.79 11.90
N PHE A 131 -3.16 3.70 11.52
CA PHE A 131 -2.24 3.69 10.38
C PHE A 131 -2.91 4.29 9.13
N LYS A 132 -2.49 5.49 8.73
CA LYS A 132 -3.00 6.17 7.55
C LYS A 132 -2.20 5.78 6.32
N PRO A 133 -2.82 5.64 5.13
CA PRO A 133 -2.10 5.44 3.89
C PRO A 133 -1.00 6.49 3.69
N HIS A 134 0.17 6.06 3.21
CA HIS A 134 1.26 7.00 2.91
C HIS A 134 0.95 7.75 1.60
N PRO A 135 1.32 9.04 1.45
CA PRO A 135 1.20 9.74 0.16
C PRO A 135 2.12 9.21 -0.96
N HIS A 136 3.09 8.37 -0.62
CA HIS A 136 3.92 7.68 -1.61
C HIS A 136 3.19 6.40 -2.03
N ARG A 137 3.57 5.86 -3.17
CA ARG A 137 2.96 4.63 -3.69
C ARG A 137 4.02 3.58 -3.94
N LEU A 138 3.73 2.33 -3.61
CA LEU A 138 4.58 1.21 -3.99
C LEU A 138 4.27 0.85 -5.45
N ILE A 139 5.30 0.78 -6.27
CA ILE A 139 5.16 0.46 -7.69
C ILE A 139 5.77 -0.92 -7.93
N MET A 140 4.99 -1.83 -8.51
CA MET A 140 5.45 -3.15 -8.93
C MET A 140 5.65 -3.16 -10.45
N LYS A 141 6.83 -3.62 -10.88
CA LYS A 141 7.14 -3.75 -12.30
C LYS A 141 6.90 -5.18 -12.76
N LYS A 142 5.94 -5.38 -13.66
CA LYS A 142 5.68 -6.67 -14.32
C LYS A 142 6.11 -6.58 -15.79
N GLY A 143 7.38 -6.87 -16.03
CA GLY A 143 7.97 -6.76 -17.37
C GLY A 143 8.03 -5.31 -17.86
N ARG A 144 7.11 -4.93 -18.74
CA ARG A 144 7.00 -3.56 -19.28
C ARG A 144 5.90 -2.72 -18.62
N SER A 145 4.97 -3.33 -17.88
CA SER A 145 3.96 -2.59 -17.14
C SER A 145 4.44 -2.23 -15.75
N GLU A 146 3.96 -1.10 -15.27
CA GLU A 146 4.07 -0.66 -13.88
C GLU A 146 2.67 -0.65 -13.31
N GLU A 147 2.49 -1.37 -12.20
CA GLU A 147 1.24 -1.45 -11.47
C GLU A 147 1.41 -0.68 -10.15
N ASP A 148 0.38 0.07 -9.80
CA ASP A 148 0.28 0.83 -8.56
C ASP A 148 -0.30 -0.05 -7.44
N ASP A 149 -0.27 0.42 -6.19
CA ASP A 149 -0.92 -0.24 -5.06
C ASP A 149 -2.43 -0.51 -5.32
N PRO A 150 -3.00 -1.60 -4.76
CA PRO A 150 -2.38 -2.59 -3.88
C PRO A 150 -1.66 -3.72 -4.63
N HIS A 151 -0.62 -4.27 -4.02
CA HIS A 151 0.08 -5.45 -4.53
C HIS A 151 -0.42 -6.72 -3.86
N ASP A 152 -1.26 -7.45 -4.59
CA ASP A 152 -1.87 -8.70 -4.13
C ASP A 152 -1.09 -9.92 -4.66
N ILE A 153 -0.68 -10.80 -3.75
CA ILE A 153 0.01 -12.05 -4.04
C ILE A 153 -0.83 -13.21 -3.51
N LEU A 154 -1.19 -14.15 -4.38
CA LEU A 154 -1.85 -15.38 -3.98
C LEU A 154 -0.83 -16.33 -3.36
N VAL A 155 -1.15 -16.86 -2.18
CA VAL A 155 -0.35 -17.83 -1.45
C VAL A 155 -1.20 -19.03 -1.09
N GLY A 156 -0.60 -20.21 -1.08
CA GLY A 156 -1.28 -21.44 -0.70
C GLY A 156 -0.30 -22.61 -0.52
N PRO A 157 -0.81 -23.85 -0.52
CA PRO A 157 0.00 -25.04 -0.34
C PRO A 157 1.08 -25.24 -1.42
N GLU A 158 0.83 -24.78 -2.66
CA GLU A 158 1.75 -24.94 -3.79
C GLU A 158 2.96 -24.00 -3.67
N GLU A 159 2.73 -22.80 -3.11
CA GLU A 159 3.71 -21.72 -2.95
C GLU A 159 4.35 -21.72 -1.55
N GLY A 160 3.99 -22.68 -0.70
CA GLY A 160 4.47 -22.77 0.69
C GLY A 160 4.05 -21.58 1.54
N PHE A 161 2.86 -21.02 1.29
CA PHE A 161 2.28 -19.89 2.03
C PHE A 161 3.18 -18.65 2.11
N THR A 162 4.10 -18.50 1.16
CA THR A 162 5.14 -17.45 1.17
C THR A 162 4.89 -16.41 0.10
N ALA A 163 5.03 -15.13 0.44
CA ALA A 163 4.97 -13.99 -0.49
C ALA A 163 6.28 -13.19 -0.46
N THR A 164 6.78 -12.79 -1.64
CA THR A 164 8.03 -12.02 -1.85
C THR A 164 7.83 -10.92 -2.88
#